data_AF-A0A916W7C2-F1
#
_entry.id   AF-A0A916W7C2-F1
#
_cell.length_a   1.000
_cell.length_b   1.000
_cell.length_c   1.000
_cell.angle_alpha   90.00
_cell.angle_beta   90.00
_cell.angle_gamma   90.00
#
_symmetry.space_group_name_H-M   'P 1'
#
loop_
_entity.id
_entity.type
_entity.pdbx_description
1 polymer ?
#
loop_
_entity_poly.entity_id
_entity_poly.type
_entity_poly.pdbx_seq_one_letter_code
_entity_poly.pdbx_strand_id
1 'polypeptide(L)'
;MKRLTLQKTIIGLVILLISVPAIYFSIQIITLWSQGIGKVGNDSEKYYYSTFPVEGVYDVEIDLGNIESNKGKVLYEENGLEIQVSDVVVKESSESIIYFRAIGHANLNGAMLVSGLEHTENSTDAKFNAKANIEYEGATFELEPNSYSALEYKDGDEFSFYLFPQDIELDVEEVLTVTVSVSNLQLNWWMMKDLFQR
;
A
#
# COMPACT_ATOMS: atom_id res chain seq x y z
N MET A 1 44.81 12.68 -42.17
CA MET A 1 44.54 11.45 -41.39
C MET A 1 44.41 11.69 -39.88
N LYS A 2 45.40 12.27 -39.17
CA LYS A 2 45.35 12.48 -37.69
C LYS A 2 44.11 13.24 -37.15
N ARG A 3 43.59 14.21 -37.91
CA ARG A 3 42.41 15.00 -37.52
C ARG A 3 41.11 14.18 -37.55
N LEU A 4 41.01 13.22 -38.48
CA LEU A 4 39.85 12.34 -38.64
C LEU A 4 39.80 11.26 -37.55
N THR A 5 40.96 10.75 -37.14
CA THR A 5 41.07 9.80 -36.02
C THR A 5 40.77 10.49 -34.69
N LEU A 6 41.24 11.73 -34.50
CA LEU A 6 40.95 12.51 -33.29
C LEU A 6 39.45 12.84 -33.15
N GLN A 7 38.77 13.20 -34.25
CA GLN A 7 37.32 13.45 -34.24
C GLN A 7 36.50 12.20 -33.88
N LYS A 8 36.87 11.02 -34.41
CA LYS A 8 36.21 9.76 -34.05
C LYS A 8 36.43 9.39 -32.58
N THR A 9 37.63 9.62 -32.04
CA THR A 9 37.92 9.41 -30.61
C THR A 9 37.11 10.34 -29.72
N ILE A 10 36.99 11.62 -30.08
CA ILE A 10 36.19 12.61 -29.33
C ILE A 10 34.70 12.23 -29.35
N ILE A 11 34.16 11.87 -30.53
CA ILE A 11 32.76 11.44 -30.65
C ILE A 11 32.52 10.18 -29.79
N GLY A 12 33.43 9.21 -29.83
CA GLY A 12 33.34 8.01 -28.99
C GLY A 12 33.35 8.34 -27.49
N LEU A 13 34.20 9.27 -27.05
CA LEU A 13 34.24 9.74 -25.66
C LEU A 13 32.96 10.47 -25.24
N VAL A 14 32.40 11.32 -26.11
CA VAL A 14 31.13 12.02 -25.83
C VAL A 14 29.97 11.03 -25.72
N ILE A 15 29.90 10.04 -26.62
CA ILE A 15 28.90 8.97 -26.54
C ILE A 15 29.06 8.20 -25.23
N LEU A 16 30.28 7.84 -24.85
CA LEU A 16 30.55 7.16 -23.58
C LEU A 16 30.07 8.00 -22.39
N LEU A 17 30.41 9.30 -22.38
CA LEU A 17 30.09 10.22 -21.30
C LEU A 17 28.58 10.39 -21.10
N ILE A 18 27.79 10.34 -22.18
CA ILE A 18 26.33 10.44 -22.12
C ILE A 18 25.68 9.09 -21.83
N SER A 19 26.20 8.01 -22.41
CA SER A 19 25.60 6.67 -22.29
C SER A 19 25.67 6.13 -20.86
N VAL A 20 26.77 6.35 -20.14
CA VAL A 20 26.92 5.82 -18.77
C VAL A 20 25.88 6.40 -17.79
N PRO A 21 25.69 7.74 -17.68
CA PRO A 21 24.62 8.31 -16.86
C PRO A 21 23.22 7.89 -17.31
N ALA A 22 22.98 7.81 -18.63
CA ALA A 22 21.68 7.41 -19.17
C ALA A 22 21.33 5.96 -18.81
N ILE A 23 22.30 5.05 -18.88
CA ILE A 23 22.13 3.65 -18.46
C ILE A 23 21.84 3.59 -16.96
N TYR A 24 22.61 4.31 -16.15
CA TYR A 24 22.40 4.38 -14.70
C TYR A 24 20.98 4.87 -14.34
N PHE A 25 20.53 5.96 -14.98
CA PHE A 25 19.18 6.50 -14.78
C PHE A 25 18.09 5.52 -15.22
N SER A 26 18.30 4.81 -16.33
CA SER A 26 17.36 3.80 -16.82
C SER A 26 17.21 2.62 -15.86
N ILE A 27 18.31 2.16 -15.25
CA ILE A 27 18.29 1.11 -14.22
C ILE A 27 17.43 1.56 -13.04
N GLN A 28 17.57 2.82 -12.59
CA GLN A 28 16.79 3.31 -11.46
C GLN A 28 15.28 3.30 -11.71
N ILE A 29 14.85 3.66 -12.93
CA ILE A 29 13.46 3.60 -13.37
C ILE A 29 12.97 2.14 -13.44
N ILE A 30 13.75 1.25 -14.05
CA ILE A 30 13.37 -0.17 -14.18
C ILE A 30 13.21 -0.82 -12.81
N THR A 31 14.14 -0.57 -11.89
CA THR A 31 14.05 -1.10 -10.53
C THR A 31 12.86 -0.52 -9.77
N LEU A 32 12.57 0.78 -9.90
CA LEU A 32 11.37 1.38 -9.32
C LEU A 32 10.10 0.77 -9.92
N TRP A 33 10.07 0.50 -11.22
CA TRP A 33 8.94 -0.17 -11.86
C TRP A 33 8.81 -1.63 -11.40
N SER A 34 9.90 -2.31 -11.05
CA SER A 34 9.84 -3.69 -10.56
C SER A 34 9.47 -3.81 -9.09
N GLN A 35 9.92 -2.87 -8.24
CA GLN A 35 9.85 -2.97 -6.78
C GLN A 35 8.93 -1.93 -6.12
N GLY A 36 8.59 -0.86 -6.85
CA GLY A 36 7.61 0.16 -6.46
C GLY A 36 7.86 0.80 -5.09
N ILE A 37 6.81 0.91 -4.26
CA ILE A 37 6.89 1.56 -2.93
C ILE A 37 7.91 0.82 -2.05
N GLY A 38 7.99 -0.51 -2.11
CA GLY A 38 8.97 -1.28 -1.34
C GLY A 38 10.43 -0.87 -1.59
N LYS A 39 10.77 -0.38 -2.80
CA LYS A 39 12.12 0.18 -3.07
C LYS A 39 12.36 1.47 -2.29
N VAL A 40 11.35 2.34 -2.23
CA VAL A 40 11.43 3.64 -1.56
C VAL A 40 11.42 3.45 -0.05
N GLY A 41 10.53 2.59 0.46
CA GLY A 41 10.37 2.33 1.90
C GLY A 41 11.52 1.56 2.54
N ASN A 42 12.33 0.84 1.76
CA ASN A 42 13.53 0.14 2.25
C ASN A 42 14.84 0.96 2.09
N ASP A 43 14.79 2.19 1.56
CA ASP A 43 15.98 3.01 1.30
C ASP A 43 16.03 4.22 2.24
N SER A 44 16.29 3.93 3.52
CA SER A 44 16.40 4.94 4.59
C SER A 44 17.60 5.86 4.42
N GLU A 45 18.58 5.52 3.57
CA GLU A 45 19.69 6.42 3.22
C GLU A 45 19.18 7.56 2.33
N LYS A 46 18.36 7.24 1.31
CA LYS A 46 17.91 8.19 0.28
C LYS A 46 16.63 8.95 0.62
N TYR A 47 15.74 8.38 1.43
CA TYR A 47 14.45 8.99 1.74
C TYR A 47 14.28 9.28 3.24
N TYR A 48 13.65 10.41 3.57
CA TYR A 48 13.05 10.66 4.88
C TYR A 48 11.70 9.97 4.96
N TYR A 49 11.39 9.40 6.11
CA TYR A 49 10.10 8.80 6.40
C TYR A 49 9.34 9.64 7.43
N SER A 50 8.03 9.78 7.24
CA SER A 50 7.12 10.39 8.20
C SER A 50 5.74 9.73 8.09
N THR A 51 5.02 9.72 9.21
CA THR A 51 3.68 9.17 9.30
C THR A 51 2.72 10.18 9.91
N PHE A 52 1.49 10.20 9.43
CA PHE A 52 0.44 11.09 9.91
C PHE A 52 -0.88 10.32 10.02
N PRO A 53 -1.64 10.50 11.11
CA PRO A 53 -2.97 9.91 11.19
C PRO A 53 -3.88 10.54 10.14
N VAL A 54 -4.68 9.71 9.46
CA VAL A 54 -5.75 10.16 8.57
C VAL A 54 -7.03 10.24 9.38
N GLU A 55 -7.61 11.43 9.45
CA GLU A 55 -8.85 11.66 10.19
C GLU A 55 -10.04 10.99 9.48
N GLY A 56 -11.00 10.51 10.27
CA GLY A 56 -12.27 9.99 9.77
C GLY A 56 -12.54 8.52 10.11
N VAL A 57 -13.74 8.11 9.70
CA VAL A 57 -14.22 6.73 9.71
C VAL A 57 -14.76 6.48 8.31
N TYR A 58 -14.38 5.34 7.74
CA TYR A 58 -14.65 5.00 6.35
C TYR A 58 -15.42 3.70 6.29
N ASP A 59 -16.51 3.68 5.52
CA ASP A 59 -17.44 2.56 5.50
C ASP A 59 -17.39 1.84 4.16
N VAL A 60 -17.51 0.51 4.20
CA VAL A 60 -17.70 -0.33 3.03
C VAL A 60 -18.76 -1.39 3.30
N GLU A 61 -19.69 -1.56 2.35
CA GLU A 61 -20.72 -2.60 2.44
C GLU A 61 -20.18 -3.92 1.90
N ILE A 62 -20.30 -4.99 2.67
CA ILE A 62 -19.85 -6.35 2.34
C ILE A 62 -21.06 -7.25 2.14
N ASP A 63 -21.18 -7.82 0.95
CA ASP A 63 -22.22 -8.76 0.56
C ASP A 63 -21.75 -10.19 0.88
N LEU A 64 -22.34 -10.80 1.90
CA LEU A 64 -22.00 -12.16 2.33
C LEU A 64 -22.72 -13.24 1.51
N GLY A 65 -23.82 -12.87 0.84
CA GLY A 65 -24.51 -13.75 -0.11
C GLY A 65 -23.76 -13.90 -1.43
N ASN A 66 -22.89 -12.94 -1.77
CA ASN A 66 -22.04 -12.97 -2.95
C ASN A 66 -20.61 -12.46 -2.65
N ILE A 67 -19.78 -13.35 -2.10
CA ILE A 67 -18.41 -13.07 -1.66
C ILE A 67 -17.55 -12.40 -2.73
N GLU A 68 -17.59 -12.91 -3.96
CA GLU A 68 -16.78 -12.41 -5.08
C GLU A 68 -17.14 -10.96 -5.47
N SER A 69 -18.37 -10.52 -5.19
CA SER A 69 -18.81 -9.15 -5.50
C SER A 69 -18.14 -8.08 -4.65
N ASN A 70 -17.50 -8.47 -3.55
CA ASN A 70 -16.84 -7.53 -2.63
C ASN A 70 -15.48 -7.08 -3.13
N LYS A 71 -14.85 -7.86 -4.01
CA LYS A 71 -13.50 -7.57 -4.49
C LYS A 71 -13.48 -6.26 -5.28
N GLY A 72 -12.59 -5.35 -4.89
CA GLY A 72 -12.44 -4.02 -5.47
C GLY A 72 -13.45 -2.99 -4.96
N LYS A 73 -14.28 -3.32 -3.95
CA LYS A 73 -15.06 -2.29 -3.26
C LYS A 73 -14.11 -1.36 -2.51
N VAL A 74 -14.30 -0.06 -2.72
CA VAL A 74 -13.42 0.99 -2.20
C VAL A 74 -13.88 1.40 -0.80
N LEU A 75 -12.96 1.34 0.16
CA LEU A 75 -13.11 1.84 1.52
C LEU A 75 -12.65 3.31 1.62
N TYR A 76 -11.51 3.63 1.00
CA TYR A 76 -10.90 4.95 1.03
C TYR A 76 -10.39 5.31 -0.36
N GLU A 77 -10.61 6.54 -0.81
CA GLU A 77 -10.00 7.08 -2.03
C GLU A 77 -9.76 8.58 -1.90
N GLU A 78 -8.50 9.00 -1.99
CA GLU A 78 -8.15 10.41 -2.04
C GLU A 78 -6.81 10.63 -2.75
N ASN A 79 -6.75 11.59 -3.68
CA ASN A 79 -5.50 11.97 -4.37
C ASN A 79 -4.76 10.80 -5.05
N GLY A 80 -5.50 9.77 -5.50
CA GLY A 80 -4.93 8.56 -6.10
C GLY A 80 -4.27 7.60 -5.10
N LEU A 81 -4.57 7.76 -3.80
CA LEU A 81 -4.35 6.77 -2.75
C LEU A 81 -5.67 6.07 -2.51
N GLU A 82 -5.66 4.75 -2.40
CA GLU A 82 -6.87 3.94 -2.33
C GLU A 82 -6.71 2.81 -1.31
N ILE A 83 -7.77 2.48 -0.58
CA ILE A 83 -7.89 1.20 0.12
C ILE A 83 -9.13 0.52 -0.41
N GLN A 84 -8.96 -0.72 -0.88
CA GLN A 84 -10.06 -1.53 -1.40
C GLN A 84 -10.08 -2.91 -0.74
N VAL A 85 -11.23 -3.56 -0.79
CA VAL A 85 -11.38 -4.96 -0.39
C VAL A 85 -10.66 -5.84 -1.42
N SER A 86 -9.62 -6.56 -1.01
CA SER A 86 -8.90 -7.49 -1.90
C SER A 86 -9.55 -8.87 -1.94
N ASP A 87 -10.07 -9.31 -0.80
CA ASP A 87 -10.73 -10.61 -0.65
C ASP A 87 -11.62 -10.64 0.60
N VAL A 88 -12.59 -11.55 0.60
CA VAL A 88 -13.42 -11.88 1.76
C VAL A 88 -13.49 -13.40 1.85
N VAL A 89 -13.09 -13.96 2.98
CA VAL A 89 -13.11 -15.40 3.21
C VAL A 89 -14.14 -15.68 4.29
N VAL A 90 -15.22 -16.37 3.93
CA VAL A 90 -16.25 -16.78 4.89
C VAL A 90 -16.09 -18.26 5.22
N LYS A 91 -16.12 -18.57 6.51
CA LYS A 91 -16.09 -19.92 7.07
C LYS A 91 -17.25 -20.07 8.04
N GLU A 92 -17.66 -21.30 8.35
CA GLU A 92 -18.77 -21.61 9.27
C GLU A 92 -18.53 -21.18 10.74
N SER A 93 -17.47 -20.43 11.03
CA SER A 93 -17.09 -19.96 12.37
C SER A 93 -16.62 -18.50 12.35
N SER A 94 -16.18 -17.99 13.50
CA SER A 94 -15.54 -16.67 13.67
C SER A 94 -14.21 -16.50 12.93
N GLU A 95 -13.80 -17.47 12.10
CA GLU A 95 -12.63 -17.40 11.24
C GLU A 95 -12.89 -16.69 9.91
N SER A 96 -14.04 -16.04 9.73
CA SER A 96 -14.31 -15.22 8.55
C SER A 96 -13.40 -13.99 8.56
N ILE A 97 -12.76 -13.68 7.44
CA ILE A 97 -11.72 -12.63 7.34
C ILE A 97 -12.04 -11.72 6.17
N ILE A 98 -11.86 -10.41 6.38
CA ILE A 98 -11.85 -9.41 5.31
C ILE A 98 -10.43 -8.88 5.10
N TYR A 99 -9.96 -8.90 3.86
CA TYR A 99 -8.66 -8.39 3.46
C TYR A 99 -8.81 -7.05 2.75
N PHE A 100 -7.99 -6.09 3.16
CA PHE A 100 -7.91 -4.75 2.59
C PHE A 100 -6.55 -4.54 1.96
N ARG A 101 -6.54 -4.13 0.69
CA ARG A 101 -5.34 -3.73 -0.02
C ARG A 101 -5.24 -2.22 -0.08
N ALA A 102 -4.15 -1.70 0.48
CA ALA A 102 -3.76 -0.31 0.34
C ALA A 102 -2.94 -0.12 -0.94
N ILE A 103 -3.30 0.88 -1.72
CA ILE A 103 -2.68 1.24 -2.99
C ILE A 103 -2.23 2.69 -2.87
N GLY A 104 -0.93 2.88 -3.05
CA GLY A 104 -0.27 4.15 -3.07
C GLY A 104 0.45 4.38 -4.39
N HIS A 105 1.31 5.40 -4.39
CA HIS A 105 2.14 5.72 -5.55
C HIS A 105 3.59 5.97 -5.15
N ALA A 106 4.49 5.60 -6.05
CA ALA A 106 5.92 5.86 -5.92
C ALA A 106 6.49 6.46 -7.19
N ASN A 107 7.45 7.36 -7.02
CA ASN A 107 8.28 7.93 -8.06
C ASN A 107 9.73 8.06 -7.57
N LEU A 108 10.61 8.67 -8.36
CA LEU A 108 12.03 8.83 -7.99
C LEU A 108 12.26 9.79 -6.80
N ASN A 109 11.27 10.62 -6.48
CA ASN A 109 11.31 11.64 -5.43
C ASN A 109 10.70 11.16 -4.12
N GLY A 110 9.98 10.02 -4.11
CA GLY A 110 9.32 9.54 -2.91
C GLY A 110 8.16 8.59 -3.19
N ALA A 111 7.43 8.26 -2.13
CA ALA A 111 6.23 7.45 -2.18
C ALA A 111 5.21 7.89 -1.11
N MET A 112 3.94 7.63 -1.35
CA MET A 112 2.84 7.88 -0.42
C MET A 112 1.91 6.67 -0.40
N LEU A 113 1.41 6.32 0.79
CA LEU A 113 0.49 5.21 1.01
C LEU A 113 -0.40 5.51 2.21
N VAL A 114 -1.72 5.48 2.03
CA VAL A 114 -2.67 5.43 3.16
C VAL A 114 -2.99 3.97 3.44
N SER A 115 -2.74 3.52 4.66
CA SER A 115 -2.93 2.12 5.07
C SER A 115 -3.42 2.03 6.51
N GLY A 116 -3.92 0.86 6.92
CA GLY A 116 -4.12 0.53 8.33
C GLY A 116 -2.82 0.32 9.11
N LEU A 117 -1.69 0.36 8.42
CA LEU A 117 -0.35 0.15 8.96
C LEU A 117 0.44 1.47 9.03
N GLU A 118 1.14 1.66 10.14
CA GLU A 118 2.24 2.60 10.27
C GLU A 118 3.54 1.85 9.98
N HIS A 119 4.19 2.16 8.86
CA HIS A 119 5.50 1.59 8.55
C HIS A 119 6.58 2.21 9.45
N THR A 120 7.78 1.65 9.44
CA THR A 120 8.94 2.28 10.07
C THR A 120 9.95 2.73 9.03
N GLU A 121 11.06 3.35 9.46
CA GLU A 121 12.17 3.71 8.55
C GLU A 121 12.73 2.52 7.77
N ASN A 122 12.51 1.28 8.26
CA ASN A 122 12.75 0.05 7.52
C ASN A 122 11.41 -0.60 7.18
N SER A 123 11.02 -0.62 5.92
CA SER A 123 9.68 -1.10 5.52
C SER A 123 9.40 -2.60 5.70
N THR A 124 10.28 -3.36 6.34
CA THR A 124 9.98 -4.73 6.78
C THR A 124 9.19 -4.76 8.09
N ASP A 125 9.27 -3.70 8.89
CA ASP A 125 8.55 -3.56 10.14
C ASP A 125 7.43 -2.54 9.98
N ALA A 126 6.22 -2.95 10.34
CA ALA A 126 5.03 -2.11 10.36
C ALA A 126 4.22 -2.39 11.63
N LYS A 127 3.51 -1.38 12.10
CA LYS A 127 2.63 -1.43 13.26
C LYS A 127 1.19 -1.31 12.81
N PHE A 128 0.36 -2.28 13.20
CA PHE A 128 -1.07 -2.25 12.93
C PHE A 128 -1.73 -1.18 13.81
N ASN A 129 -2.29 -0.14 13.19
CA ASN A 129 -2.93 0.98 13.90
C ASN A 129 -4.43 1.08 13.60
N ALA A 130 -4.89 0.61 12.44
CA ALA A 130 -6.30 0.68 12.08
C ALA A 130 -7.20 -0.03 13.10
N LYS A 131 -8.39 0.50 13.26
CA LYS A 131 -9.48 -0.11 14.03
C LYS A 131 -10.66 -0.29 13.11
N ALA A 132 -11.35 -1.42 13.23
CA ALA A 132 -12.54 -1.69 12.44
C ALA A 132 -13.71 -2.06 13.35
N ASN A 133 -14.91 -1.71 12.90
CA ASN A 133 -16.16 -2.16 13.47
C ASN A 133 -17.04 -2.76 12.36
N ILE A 134 -17.92 -3.67 12.73
CA ILE A 134 -18.98 -4.17 11.87
C ILE A 134 -20.33 -3.76 12.43
N GLU A 135 -21.22 -3.28 11.57
CA GLU A 135 -22.64 -3.10 11.87
C GLU A 135 -23.44 -4.29 11.34
N TYR A 136 -24.14 -4.96 12.24
CA TYR A 136 -24.98 -6.12 11.96
C TYR A 136 -26.25 -6.06 12.82
N GLU A 137 -27.42 -6.18 12.20
CA GLU A 137 -28.74 -6.10 12.86
C GLU A 137 -28.95 -4.84 13.74
N GLY A 138 -28.31 -3.73 13.38
CA GLY A 138 -28.37 -2.48 14.13
C GLY A 138 -27.53 -2.46 15.42
N ALA A 139 -26.70 -3.48 15.62
CA ALA A 139 -25.65 -3.51 16.64
C ALA A 139 -24.27 -3.34 15.99
N THR A 140 -23.35 -2.68 16.71
CA THR A 140 -21.98 -2.45 16.27
C THR A 140 -21.02 -3.24 17.12
N PHE A 141 -20.10 -3.98 16.49
CA PHE A 141 -19.10 -4.79 17.16
C PHE A 141 -17.69 -4.41 16.69
N GLU A 142 -16.74 -4.36 17.61
CA GLU A 142 -15.32 -4.13 17.28
C GLU A 142 -14.72 -5.39 16.65
N LEU A 143 -13.94 -5.20 15.58
CA LEU A 143 -13.26 -6.28 14.87
C LEU A 143 -11.82 -6.41 15.34
N GLU A 144 -11.38 -7.66 15.50
CA GLU A 144 -10.00 -7.97 15.86
C GLU A 144 -9.09 -7.95 14.61
N PRO A 145 -7.91 -7.30 14.66
CA PRO A 145 -6.89 -7.44 13.63
C PRO A 145 -6.50 -8.92 13.45
N ASN A 146 -6.38 -9.37 12.20
CA ASN A 146 -5.98 -10.74 11.87
C ASN A 146 -4.52 -10.79 11.41
N SER A 147 -4.22 -10.19 10.26
CA SER A 147 -2.89 -10.23 9.64
C SER A 147 -2.57 -8.96 8.88
N TYR A 148 -1.30 -8.80 8.55
CA TYR A 148 -0.85 -7.76 7.64
C TYR A 148 0.39 -8.22 6.86
N SER A 149 0.64 -7.56 5.73
CA SER A 149 1.89 -7.66 4.98
C SER A 149 2.65 -6.35 5.09
N ALA A 150 3.97 -6.42 4.92
CA ALA A 150 4.80 -5.25 4.72
C ALA A 150 4.58 -4.66 3.31
N LEU A 151 5.52 -3.86 2.79
CA LEU A 151 5.49 -3.39 1.39
C LEU A 151 5.85 -4.48 0.38
N GLU A 152 5.16 -5.62 0.44
CA GLU A 152 5.38 -6.78 -0.44
C GLU A 152 4.78 -6.56 -1.83
N TYR A 153 3.74 -5.72 -1.93
CA TYR A 153 3.18 -5.32 -3.20
C TYR A 153 3.92 -4.12 -3.77
N LYS A 154 4.03 -4.09 -5.11
CA LYS A 154 4.65 -2.98 -5.83
C LYS A 154 4.04 -1.63 -5.44
N ASP A 155 2.74 -1.61 -5.21
CA ASP A 155 1.95 -0.39 -4.98
C ASP A 155 1.48 -0.23 -3.54
N GLY A 156 1.87 -1.08 -2.60
CA GLY A 156 1.46 -0.90 -1.20
C GLY A 156 1.54 -2.16 -0.37
N ASP A 157 0.57 -2.30 0.53
CA ASP A 157 0.47 -3.38 1.50
C ASP A 157 -0.95 -3.96 1.57
N GLU A 158 -1.12 -4.94 2.44
CA GLU A 158 -2.41 -5.53 2.78
C GLU A 158 -2.53 -5.69 4.29
N PHE A 159 -3.73 -5.46 4.82
CA PHE A 159 -4.07 -5.70 6.21
C PHE A 159 -5.47 -6.30 6.29
N SER A 160 -5.75 -7.05 7.36
CA SER A 160 -7.01 -7.79 7.49
C SER A 160 -7.56 -7.78 8.91
N PHE A 161 -8.87 -8.00 9.01
CA PHE A 161 -9.59 -8.16 10.26
C PHE A 161 -10.41 -9.44 10.23
N TYR A 162 -10.63 -10.04 11.40
CA TYR A 162 -11.70 -11.01 11.57
C TYR A 162 -13.03 -10.28 11.42
N LEU A 163 -13.90 -10.79 10.55
CA LEU A 163 -15.15 -10.14 10.18
C LEU A 163 -16.20 -10.23 11.29
N PHE A 164 -16.08 -11.21 12.17
CA PHE A 164 -17.02 -11.43 13.28
C PHE A 164 -16.29 -11.64 14.60
N PRO A 165 -16.84 -11.15 15.72
CA PRO A 165 -16.34 -11.47 17.04
C PRO A 165 -16.39 -12.97 17.30
N GLN A 166 -15.45 -13.48 18.10
CA GLN A 166 -15.35 -14.92 18.38
C GLN A 166 -16.58 -15.51 19.09
N ASP A 167 -17.39 -14.67 19.73
CA ASP A 167 -18.53 -15.07 20.56
C ASP A 167 -19.89 -14.98 19.84
N ILE A 168 -19.93 -14.66 18.54
CA ILE A 168 -21.17 -14.55 17.77
C ILE A 168 -21.26 -15.71 16.77
N GLU A 169 -22.21 -16.61 16.95
CA GLU A 169 -22.64 -17.56 15.92
C GLU A 169 -23.52 -16.80 14.92
N LEU A 170 -23.12 -16.79 13.66
CA LEU A 170 -23.90 -16.20 12.58
C LEU A 170 -24.46 -17.29 11.68
N ASP A 171 -25.74 -17.20 11.41
CA ASP A 171 -26.35 -17.92 10.31
C ASP A 171 -26.08 -17.14 9.01
N VAL A 172 -24.92 -17.42 8.41
CA VAL A 172 -24.47 -16.80 7.15
C VAL A 172 -25.52 -16.96 6.03
N GLU A 173 -26.42 -17.95 6.12
CA GLU A 173 -27.49 -18.15 5.13
C GLU A 173 -28.60 -17.07 5.20
N GLU A 174 -28.78 -16.39 6.33
CA GLU A 174 -29.76 -15.30 6.49
C GLU A 174 -29.16 -13.89 6.31
N VAL A 175 -27.84 -13.75 6.45
CA VAL A 175 -27.16 -12.44 6.38
C VAL A 175 -26.67 -12.16 4.96
N LEU A 176 -27.30 -11.19 4.29
CA LEU A 176 -26.94 -10.81 2.92
C LEU A 176 -25.90 -9.68 2.86
N THR A 177 -25.92 -8.72 3.79
CA THR A 177 -25.02 -7.55 3.71
C THR A 177 -24.71 -6.98 5.10
N VAL A 178 -23.45 -6.59 5.32
CA VAL A 178 -22.95 -5.96 6.55
C VAL A 178 -22.14 -4.70 6.21
N THR A 179 -22.09 -3.73 7.11
CA THR A 179 -21.25 -2.53 6.94
C THR A 179 -20.00 -2.65 7.78
N VAL A 180 -18.82 -2.52 7.17
CA VAL A 180 -17.54 -2.48 7.87
C VAL A 180 -17.02 -1.05 7.88
N SER A 181 -16.79 -0.52 9.08
CA SER A 181 -16.28 0.83 9.32
C SER A 181 -14.83 0.77 9.80
N VAL A 182 -13.90 1.40 9.09
CA VAL A 182 -12.47 1.43 9.44
C VAL A 182 -12.04 2.85 9.80
N SER A 183 -11.19 2.96 10.82
CA SER A 183 -10.68 4.24 11.35
C SER A 183 -9.22 4.12 11.75
N ASN A 184 -8.61 5.25 12.11
CA ASN A 184 -7.20 5.35 12.53
C ASN A 184 -6.21 4.87 11.45
N LEU A 185 -6.55 5.13 10.18
CA LEU A 185 -5.65 4.94 9.04
C LEU A 185 -4.43 5.87 9.16
N GLN A 186 -3.34 5.50 8.50
CA GLN A 186 -2.05 6.18 8.55
C GLN A 186 -1.59 6.54 7.16
N LEU A 187 -1.22 7.81 6.96
CA LEU A 187 -0.50 8.27 5.79
C LEU A 187 0.99 8.06 6.00
N ASN A 188 1.54 7.07 5.30
CA ASN A 188 2.96 6.80 5.22
C ASN A 188 3.56 7.60 4.08
N TRP A 189 4.53 8.46 4.39
CA TRP A 189 5.14 9.36 3.43
C TRP A 189 6.67 9.23 3.42
N TRP A 190 7.21 8.88 2.25
CA TRP A 190 8.65 8.84 1.99
C TRP A 190 9.04 9.94 1.00
N MET A 191 10.11 10.67 1.31
CA MET A 191 10.52 11.82 0.50
C MET A 191 12.04 11.94 0.38
N MET A 192 12.54 12.19 -0.84
CA MET A 192 13.96 12.19 -1.13
C MET A 192 14.70 13.28 -0.36
N LYS A 193 15.78 12.93 0.33
CA LYS A 193 16.51 13.86 1.22
C LYS A 193 17.13 15.05 0.48
N ASP A 194 17.60 14.83 -0.74
CA ASP A 194 18.22 15.87 -1.58
C ASP A 194 17.28 17.02 -1.94
N LEU A 195 15.96 16.86 -1.77
CA LEU A 195 15.00 17.95 -1.96
C LEU A 195 15.10 19.03 -0.89
N PHE A 196 15.73 18.74 0.26
CA PHE A 196 15.83 19.64 1.43
C PHE A 196 17.22 20.23 1.66
N GLN A 197 18.21 19.84 0.86
CA GLN A 197 19.60 20.32 0.98
C GLN A 197 19.93 21.48 0.02
N ARG A 198 18.91 22.17 -0.50
CA ARG A 198 19.06 23.35 -1.39
C ARG A 198 18.82 24.66 -0.66
#